data_AF-A0A951CNN5-F1
#
_entry.id   AF-A0A951CNN5-F1
#
_cell.length_a   1.000
_cell.length_b   1.000
_cell.length_c   1.000
_cell.angle_alpha   90.00
_cell.angle_beta   90.00
_cell.angle_gamma   90.00
#
_symmetry.space_group_name_H-M   'P 1'
#
loop_
_entity.id
_entity.type
_entity.pdbx_description
1 polymer ?
#
loop_
_entity_poly.entity_id
_entity_poly.type
_entity_poly.pdbx_seq_one_letter_code
_entity_poly.pdbx_strand_id
1 'polypeptide(L)'
;MDLVQKQDLPRITVADVTGRADVSRSTFYDHYQDVDELAEAACAAMIDDLMASLPHPDDVLRDPDGGTEVLRKFFANFAEHANLYRSLLGSRGSARIIDHIRRRAIAALHRSALPAETCEGVAVTAGDAETPHDVFAAFSAGAFFGVAIDWVQRRCPGTPAEMAALTWPLFAAALRVDRRKEAC
;
A
#
# COMPACT_ATOMS: atom_id res chain seq x y z
N MET A 1 -13.49 8.76 -2.78
CA MET A 1 -12.66 8.21 -3.87
C MET A 1 -13.06 8.72 -5.25
N ASP A 2 -14.34 8.93 -5.53
CA ASP A 2 -14.81 9.40 -6.84
C ASP A 2 -14.17 10.72 -7.32
N LEU A 3 -13.88 11.66 -6.42
CA LEU A 3 -13.33 12.98 -6.77
C LEU A 3 -11.88 12.88 -7.24
N VAL A 4 -11.03 12.15 -6.51
CA VAL A 4 -9.61 11.90 -6.84
C VAL A 4 -9.41 11.05 -8.09
N GLN A 5 -10.44 10.33 -8.55
CA GLN A 5 -10.41 9.65 -9.85
C GLN A 5 -10.67 10.60 -11.04
N LYS A 6 -11.34 11.73 -10.80
CA LYS A 6 -11.77 12.70 -11.82
C LYS A 6 -10.85 13.92 -11.90
N GLN A 7 -10.20 14.30 -10.82
CA GLN A 7 -9.30 15.46 -10.76
C GLN A 7 -8.19 15.27 -9.72
N ASP A 8 -7.08 16.00 -9.92
CA ASP A 8 -5.92 15.97 -9.01
C ASP A 8 -6.33 16.43 -7.60
N LEU A 9 -5.79 15.77 -6.57
CA LEU A 9 -6.05 16.05 -5.15
C LEU A 9 -5.98 17.55 -4.79
N PRO A 10 -4.98 18.33 -5.22
CA PRO A 10 -4.89 19.76 -4.88
C PRO A 10 -6.02 20.64 -5.44
N ARG A 11 -6.84 20.12 -6.36
CA ARG A 11 -7.99 20.82 -6.94
C ARG A 11 -9.30 20.51 -6.20
N ILE A 12 -9.31 19.50 -5.34
CA ILE A 12 -10.49 19.08 -4.59
C ILE A 12 -10.63 19.97 -3.36
N THR A 13 -11.80 20.56 -3.19
CA THR A 13 -12.12 21.39 -2.03
C THR A 13 -13.00 20.64 -1.04
N VAL A 14 -13.03 21.12 0.22
CA VAL A 14 -13.97 20.62 1.23
C VAL A 14 -15.41 20.76 0.73
N ALA A 15 -15.74 21.80 -0.03
CA ALA A 15 -17.07 21.99 -0.61
C ALA A 15 -17.44 20.85 -1.57
N ASP A 16 -16.52 20.47 -2.46
CA ASP A 16 -16.73 19.36 -3.40
C ASP A 16 -16.98 18.05 -2.65
N VAL A 17 -16.22 17.80 -1.58
CA VAL A 17 -16.38 16.60 -0.75
C VAL A 17 -17.72 16.61 -0.04
N THR A 18 -18.06 17.69 0.68
CA THR A 18 -19.30 17.80 1.44
C THR A 18 -20.53 17.72 0.54
N GLY A 19 -20.48 18.34 -0.65
CA GLY A 19 -21.57 18.29 -1.62
C GLY A 19 -21.74 16.91 -2.25
N ARG A 20 -20.63 16.17 -2.46
CA ARG A 20 -20.70 14.80 -3.00
C ARG A 20 -21.15 13.76 -1.97
N ALA A 21 -20.77 13.94 -0.71
CA ALA A 21 -21.04 13.03 0.40
C ALA A 21 -22.36 13.33 1.14
N ASP A 22 -23.04 14.42 0.78
CA ASP A 22 -24.29 14.87 1.43
C ASP A 22 -24.14 15.08 2.95
N VAL A 23 -23.04 15.72 3.35
CA VAL A 23 -22.73 16.04 4.76
C VAL A 23 -22.45 17.53 4.94
N SER A 24 -22.65 18.04 6.15
CA SER A 24 -22.33 19.43 6.46
C SER A 24 -20.82 19.66 6.53
N ARG A 25 -20.38 20.91 6.31
CA ARG A 25 -18.98 21.29 6.55
C ARG A 25 -18.57 21.12 8.01
N SER A 26 -19.49 21.31 8.95
CA SER A 26 -19.22 21.06 10.38
C SER A 26 -18.86 19.59 10.60
N THR A 27 -19.68 18.68 10.08
CA THR A 27 -19.46 17.23 10.18
C THR A 27 -18.15 16.80 9.50
N PHE A 28 -17.77 17.46 8.40
CA PHE A 28 -16.45 17.23 7.80
C PHE A 28 -15.32 17.59 8.77
N TYR A 29 -15.36 18.79 9.34
CA TYR A 29 -14.33 19.28 10.25
C TYR A 29 -14.31 18.58 11.62
N ASP A 30 -15.40 17.91 12.00
CA ASP A 30 -15.44 17.04 13.17
C ASP A 30 -14.53 15.80 13.00
N HIS A 31 -14.22 15.42 11.76
CA HIS A 31 -13.44 14.22 11.45
C HIS A 31 -12.11 14.50 10.74
N TYR A 32 -12.02 15.59 9.96
CA TYR A 32 -10.86 15.88 9.12
C TYR A 32 -10.56 17.39 9.07
N GLN A 33 -9.30 17.76 9.25
CA GLN A 33 -8.83 19.14 9.16
C GLN A 33 -8.84 19.67 7.73
N ASP A 34 -8.56 18.81 6.75
CA ASP A 34 -8.51 19.15 5.34
C ASP A 34 -8.77 17.95 4.42
N VAL A 35 -8.77 18.21 3.11
CA VAL A 35 -8.98 17.18 2.08
C VAL A 35 -7.80 16.21 2.02
N ASP A 36 -6.59 16.64 2.37
CA ASP A 36 -5.42 15.77 2.38
C ASP A 36 -5.53 14.74 3.52
N GLU A 37 -6.02 15.11 4.70
CA GLU A 37 -6.23 14.19 5.82
C GLU A 37 -7.31 13.16 5.52
N LEU A 38 -8.41 13.58 4.90
CA LEU A 38 -9.42 12.65 4.41
C LEU A 38 -8.83 11.69 3.36
N ALA A 39 -8.05 12.22 2.41
CA ALA A 39 -7.41 11.41 1.39
C ALA A 39 -6.42 10.40 1.99
N GLU A 40 -5.70 10.78 3.05
CA GLU A 40 -4.80 9.91 3.80
C GLU A 40 -5.53 8.78 4.51
N ALA A 41 -6.59 9.10 5.26
CA ALA A 41 -7.37 8.11 5.97
C ALA A 41 -7.98 7.08 5.00
N ALA A 42 -8.46 7.56 3.87
CA ALA A 42 -9.09 6.69 2.88
C ALA A 42 -8.04 5.89 2.06
N CYS A 43 -6.87 6.47 1.75
CA CYS A 43 -5.72 5.74 1.21
C CYS A 43 -5.22 4.64 2.14
N ALA A 44 -5.10 4.95 3.42
CA ALA A 44 -4.69 4.03 4.45
C ALA A 44 -5.59 2.78 4.46
N ALA A 45 -6.91 2.97 4.44
CA ALA A 45 -7.86 1.86 4.38
C ALA A 45 -7.65 0.99 3.13
N MET A 46 -7.50 1.60 1.94
CA MET A 46 -7.27 0.85 0.70
C MET A 46 -5.94 0.06 0.71
N ILE A 47 -4.88 0.62 1.30
CA ILE A 47 -3.61 -0.08 1.43
C ILE A 47 -3.69 -1.18 2.49
N ASP A 48 -4.37 -0.94 3.61
CA ASP A 48 -4.58 -1.95 4.64
C ASP A 48 -5.36 -3.15 4.07
N ASP A 49 -6.43 -2.89 3.31
CA ASP A 49 -7.22 -3.91 2.62
C ASP A 49 -6.38 -4.67 1.57
N LEU A 50 -5.58 -3.93 0.78
CA LEU A 50 -4.67 -4.55 -0.19
C LEU A 50 -3.67 -5.47 0.53
N MET A 51 -2.98 -4.98 1.56
CA MET A 51 -1.99 -5.77 2.30
C MET A 51 -2.61 -6.98 2.99
N ALA A 52 -3.81 -6.84 3.56
CA ALA A 52 -4.54 -7.95 4.17
C ALA A 52 -4.99 -9.02 3.17
N SER A 53 -5.19 -8.64 1.90
CA SER A 53 -5.60 -9.56 0.83
C SER A 53 -4.43 -10.37 0.23
N LEU A 54 -3.19 -9.95 0.48
CA LEU A 54 -2.00 -10.63 -0.03
C LEU A 54 -1.65 -11.82 0.89
N PRO A 55 -1.36 -13.01 0.32
CA PRO A 55 -0.86 -14.14 1.09
C PRO A 55 0.44 -13.84 1.84
N HIS A 56 0.64 -14.58 2.93
CA HIS A 56 1.84 -14.47 3.75
C HIS A 56 3.10 -14.84 2.93
N PRO A 57 4.22 -14.10 3.06
CA PRO A 57 5.45 -14.37 2.30
C PRO A 57 5.91 -15.83 2.34
N ASP A 58 5.74 -16.49 3.48
CA ASP A 58 6.01 -17.92 3.71
C ASP A 58 5.21 -18.86 2.82
N ASP A 59 3.92 -18.57 2.60
CA ASP A 59 3.06 -19.38 1.74
C ASP A 59 3.44 -19.17 0.28
N VAL A 60 3.86 -17.94 -0.04
CA VAL A 60 4.29 -17.54 -1.37
C VAL A 60 5.58 -18.24 -1.80
N LEU A 61 6.52 -18.49 -0.89
CA LEU A 61 7.78 -19.17 -1.21
C LEU A 61 7.65 -20.69 -1.31
N ARG A 62 6.59 -21.27 -0.73
CA ARG A 62 6.30 -22.71 -0.80
C ARG A 62 5.71 -23.13 -2.15
N ASP A 63 5.15 -22.18 -2.89
CA ASP A 63 4.59 -22.38 -4.23
C ASP A 63 5.38 -21.55 -5.27
N PRO A 64 6.08 -22.19 -6.24
CA PRO A 64 6.79 -21.49 -7.31
C PRO A 64 5.93 -20.47 -8.08
N ASP A 65 4.64 -20.76 -8.25
CA ASP A 65 3.69 -19.93 -9.00
C ASP A 65 2.92 -18.95 -8.10
N GLY A 66 2.88 -19.23 -6.79
CA GLY A 66 2.14 -18.45 -5.80
C GLY A 66 2.53 -16.98 -5.79
N GLY A 67 3.82 -16.67 -5.83
CA GLY A 67 4.30 -15.28 -5.77
C GLY A 67 4.03 -14.44 -6.99
N THR A 68 4.01 -15.08 -8.16
CA THR A 68 3.58 -14.40 -9.38
C THR A 68 2.10 -14.05 -9.30
N GLU A 69 1.26 -14.94 -8.75
CA GLU A 69 -0.18 -14.68 -8.60
C GLU A 69 -0.49 -13.59 -7.55
N VAL A 70 0.25 -13.58 -6.43
CA VAL A 70 0.16 -12.49 -5.44
C VAL A 70 0.49 -11.15 -6.06
N LEU A 71 1.61 -11.07 -6.78
CA LEU A 71 2.00 -9.86 -7.48
C LEU A 71 1.01 -9.49 -8.58
N ARG A 72 0.41 -10.46 -9.28
CA ARG A 72 -0.62 -10.19 -10.29
C ARG A 72 -1.82 -9.50 -9.66
N LYS A 73 -2.31 -9.97 -8.51
CA LYS A 73 -3.41 -9.33 -7.77
C LYS A 73 -3.03 -7.94 -7.29
N PHE A 74 -1.80 -7.78 -6.77
CA PHE A 74 -1.26 -6.49 -6.37
C PHE A 74 -1.26 -5.48 -7.54
N PHE A 75 -0.68 -5.84 -8.68
CA PHE A 75 -0.67 -4.99 -9.87
C PHE A 75 -2.09 -4.77 -10.44
N ALA A 76 -2.99 -5.76 -10.35
CA ALA A 76 -4.38 -5.60 -10.81
C ALA A 76 -5.12 -4.52 -10.01
N ASN A 77 -4.96 -4.51 -8.68
CA ASN A 77 -5.52 -3.47 -7.82
C ASN A 77 -4.95 -2.08 -8.17
N PHE A 78 -3.64 -1.99 -8.41
CA PHE A 78 -3.01 -0.73 -8.87
C PHE A 78 -3.52 -0.27 -10.24
N ALA A 79 -3.79 -1.20 -11.16
CA ALA A 79 -4.35 -0.88 -12.48
C ALA A 79 -5.80 -0.41 -12.39
N GLU A 80 -6.63 -1.10 -11.59
CA GLU A 80 -8.04 -0.76 -11.36
C GLU A 80 -8.18 0.66 -10.79
N HIS A 81 -7.27 1.03 -9.88
CA HIS A 81 -7.25 2.35 -9.25
C HIS A 81 -6.10 3.24 -9.75
N ALA A 82 -5.68 3.09 -11.02
CA ALA A 82 -4.49 3.79 -11.52
C ALA A 82 -4.61 5.32 -11.50
N ASN A 83 -5.78 5.89 -11.80
CA ASN A 83 -5.98 7.35 -11.74
C ASN A 83 -5.80 7.88 -10.32
N LEU A 84 -6.37 7.17 -9.35
CA LEU A 84 -6.26 7.45 -7.94
C LEU A 84 -4.79 7.41 -7.51
N TYR A 85 -4.11 6.28 -7.72
CA TYR A 85 -2.71 6.13 -7.30
C TYR A 85 -1.78 7.13 -8.00
N ARG A 86 -2.02 7.49 -9.27
CA ARG A 86 -1.28 8.59 -9.92
C ARG A 86 -1.51 9.94 -9.27
N SER A 87 -2.75 10.26 -8.88
CA SER A 87 -3.02 11.55 -8.23
C SER A 87 -2.43 11.61 -6.83
N LEU A 88 -2.40 10.48 -6.10
CA LEU A 88 -2.04 10.46 -4.68
C LEU A 88 -0.57 10.15 -4.44
N LEU A 89 0.04 9.34 -5.30
CA LEU A 89 1.45 8.90 -5.23
C LEU A 89 2.32 9.48 -6.35
N GLY A 90 1.76 10.39 -7.16
CA GLY A 90 2.48 11.12 -8.20
C GLY A 90 3.31 12.28 -7.65
N SER A 91 4.02 12.97 -8.54
CA SER A 91 4.81 14.18 -8.21
C SER A 91 3.99 15.36 -7.66
N ARG A 92 2.65 15.31 -7.83
CA ARG A 92 1.70 16.29 -7.28
C ARG A 92 0.88 15.73 -6.11
N GLY A 93 1.19 14.52 -5.66
CA GLY A 93 0.57 13.90 -4.50
C GLY A 93 1.04 14.53 -3.19
N SER A 94 0.43 14.11 -2.08
CA SER A 94 0.82 14.56 -0.75
C SER A 94 2.00 13.74 -0.23
N ALA A 95 3.08 14.43 0.19
CA ALA A 95 4.21 13.79 0.85
C ALA A 95 3.79 13.05 2.12
N ARG A 96 2.76 13.56 2.81
CA ARG A 96 2.19 12.95 4.02
C ARG A 96 1.47 11.63 3.68
N ILE A 97 0.73 11.56 2.57
CA ILE A 97 0.15 10.31 2.03
C ILE A 97 1.24 9.27 1.73
N ILE A 98 2.30 9.67 1.00
CA ILE A 98 3.37 8.76 0.58
C ILE A 98 4.09 8.17 1.80
N ASP A 99 4.44 9.02 2.76
CA ASP A 99 5.13 8.62 3.98
C ASP A 99 4.26 7.71 4.87
N HIS A 100 2.95 7.99 4.91
CA HIS A 100 1.97 7.17 5.63
C HIS A 100 1.83 5.76 5.04
N ILE A 101 1.68 5.66 3.72
CA ILE A 101 1.60 4.38 3.00
C ILE A 101 2.88 3.57 3.19
N ARG A 102 4.04 4.24 3.11
CA ARG A 102 5.33 3.62 3.39
C ARG A 102 5.37 3.01 4.79
N ARG A 103 5.02 3.77 5.84
CA ARG A 103 4.99 3.26 7.22
C ARG A 103 4.08 2.04 7.38
N ARG A 104 2.86 2.11 6.82
CA ARG A 104 1.89 1.01 6.88
C ARG A 104 2.37 -0.25 6.17
N ALA A 105 2.93 -0.11 4.96
CA ALA A 105 3.46 -1.23 4.21
C ALA A 105 4.59 -1.94 4.99
N ILE A 106 5.48 -1.17 5.62
CA ILE A 106 6.55 -1.71 6.48
C ILE A 106 5.95 -2.44 7.68
N ALA A 107 5.00 -1.84 8.39
CA ALA A 107 4.37 -2.45 9.56
C ALA A 107 3.57 -3.72 9.20
N ALA A 108 2.93 -3.76 8.03
CA ALA A 108 2.24 -4.95 7.53
C ALA A 108 3.23 -6.08 7.22
N LEU A 109 4.32 -5.76 6.51
CA LEU A 109 5.36 -6.75 6.18
C LEU A 109 6.09 -7.28 7.40
N HIS A 110 6.45 -6.41 8.34
CA HIS A 110 7.04 -6.81 9.62
C HIS A 110 6.12 -7.76 10.40
N ARG A 111 4.81 -7.45 10.49
CA ARG A 111 3.84 -8.33 11.15
C ARG A 111 3.70 -9.67 10.43
N SER A 112 3.74 -9.69 9.10
CA SER A 112 3.76 -10.91 8.30
C SER A 112 5.11 -11.65 8.31
N ALA A 113 6.09 -11.23 9.11
CA ALA A 113 7.31 -12.00 9.34
C ALA A 113 7.30 -12.64 10.74
N LEU A 114 6.39 -12.21 11.63
CA LEU A 114 6.28 -12.74 12.97
C LEU A 114 5.51 -14.08 12.97
N PRO A 115 5.91 -15.07 13.79
CA PRO A 115 5.16 -16.30 13.96
C PRO A 115 3.73 -16.02 14.43
N ALA A 116 2.73 -16.69 13.83
CA ALA A 116 1.30 -16.51 14.14
C ALA A 116 0.96 -16.65 15.64
N GLU A 117 1.78 -17.38 16.39
CA GLU A 117 1.66 -17.62 17.84
C GLU A 117 1.89 -16.36 18.70
N THR A 118 2.54 -15.32 18.16
CA THR A 118 2.78 -14.05 18.88
C THR A 118 1.61 -13.07 18.80
N CYS A 119 0.54 -13.39 18.05
CA CYS A 119 -0.62 -12.52 17.85
C CYS A 119 -1.77 -12.74 18.85
N GLU A 120 -1.72 -13.77 19.70
CA GLU A 120 -2.67 -13.93 20.80
C GLU A 120 -2.31 -12.98 21.96
N GLY A 121 -2.80 -11.75 21.91
CA GLY A 121 -2.86 -10.89 23.09
C GLY A 121 -2.55 -9.41 22.88
N VAL A 122 -2.06 -8.99 21.71
CA VAL A 122 -1.81 -7.58 21.45
C VAL A 122 -2.73 -7.07 20.35
N ALA A 123 -3.90 -6.58 20.76
CA ALA A 123 -4.67 -5.64 19.97
C ALA A 123 -3.89 -4.32 19.89
N VAL A 124 -2.80 -4.30 19.10
CA VAL A 124 -2.10 -3.07 18.77
C VAL A 124 -3.03 -2.30 17.85
N THR A 125 -3.68 -1.27 18.38
CA THR A 125 -4.31 -0.23 17.59
C THR A 125 -3.32 0.22 16.52
N ALA A 126 -3.75 0.25 15.26
CA ALA A 126 -2.93 0.56 14.08
C ALA A 126 -2.38 2.02 14.03
N GLY A 127 -2.23 2.67 15.17
CA GLY A 127 -1.54 3.93 15.38
C GLY A 127 -0.56 3.80 16.53
N ASP A 128 0.69 4.20 16.28
CA ASP A 128 1.70 4.64 17.25
C ASP A 128 2.60 3.61 17.95
N ALA A 129 2.46 2.30 17.73
CA ALA A 129 3.55 1.39 18.07
C ALA A 129 4.69 1.55 17.05
N GLU A 130 5.77 2.22 17.44
CA GLU A 130 6.98 2.36 16.62
C GLU A 130 7.49 0.97 16.27
N THR A 131 7.27 0.56 15.03
CA THR A 131 7.73 -0.74 14.53
C THR A 131 9.25 -0.74 14.67
N PRO A 132 9.85 -1.71 15.38
CA PRO A 132 11.30 -1.83 15.45
C PRO A 132 11.91 -1.76 14.05
N HIS A 133 13.08 -1.16 13.93
CA HIS A 133 13.70 -0.95 12.63
C HIS A 133 13.99 -2.30 11.94
N ASP A 134 13.14 -2.64 10.99
CA ASP A 134 13.25 -3.84 10.16
C ASP A 134 13.65 -3.44 8.74
N VAL A 135 14.93 -3.67 8.45
CA VAL A 135 15.53 -3.37 7.15
C VAL A 135 14.91 -4.19 6.04
N PHE A 136 14.54 -5.44 6.32
CA PHE A 136 13.99 -6.35 5.32
C PHE A 136 12.56 -5.94 4.95
N ALA A 137 11.72 -5.63 5.94
CA ALA A 137 10.39 -5.09 5.71
C ALA A 137 10.44 -3.72 5.01
N ALA A 138 11.35 -2.83 5.42
CA ALA A 138 11.58 -1.54 4.78
C ALA A 138 12.00 -1.69 3.31
N PHE A 139 12.96 -2.57 3.03
CA PHE A 139 13.41 -2.86 1.66
C PHE A 139 12.29 -3.45 0.82
N SER A 140 11.59 -4.46 1.32
CA SER A 140 10.52 -5.16 0.60
C SER A 140 9.35 -4.23 0.31
N ALA A 141 8.89 -3.45 1.29
CA ALA A 141 7.86 -2.43 1.10
C ALA A 141 8.27 -1.43 0.02
N GLY A 142 9.49 -0.86 0.13
CA GLY A 142 10.00 0.11 -0.83
C GLY A 142 10.10 -0.46 -2.24
N ALA A 143 10.52 -1.71 -2.39
CA ALA A 143 10.68 -2.33 -3.69
C ALA A 143 9.33 -2.68 -4.35
N PHE A 144 8.35 -3.24 -3.62
CA PHE A 144 7.00 -3.50 -4.16
C PHE A 144 6.28 -2.22 -4.58
N PHE A 145 6.20 -1.25 -3.67
CA PHE A 145 5.49 0.01 -3.94
C PHE A 145 6.25 0.86 -4.95
N GLY A 146 7.59 0.86 -4.93
CA GLY A 146 8.40 1.61 -5.89
C GLY A 146 8.13 1.17 -7.34
N VAL A 147 8.11 -0.14 -7.60
CA VAL A 147 7.80 -0.68 -8.93
C VAL A 147 6.36 -0.39 -9.34
N ALA A 148 5.38 -0.59 -8.45
CA ALA A 148 3.98 -0.33 -8.76
C ALA A 148 3.68 1.15 -9.01
N ILE A 149 4.30 2.05 -8.23
CA ILE A 149 4.15 3.50 -8.42
C ILE A 149 4.74 3.92 -9.77
N ASP A 150 5.98 3.51 -10.09
CA ASP A 150 6.59 3.83 -11.40
C ASP A 150 5.72 3.30 -12.56
N TRP A 151 5.25 2.05 -12.46
CA TRP A 151 4.40 1.45 -13.47
C TRP A 151 3.10 2.23 -13.69
N VAL A 152 2.40 2.59 -12.61
CA VAL A 152 1.16 3.37 -12.67
C VAL A 152 1.42 4.79 -13.18
N GLN A 153 2.52 5.44 -12.80
CA GLN A 153 2.91 6.75 -13.30
C GLN A 153 3.19 6.74 -14.81
N ARG A 154 3.73 5.64 -15.34
CA ARG A 154 3.92 5.41 -16.79
C ARG A 154 2.65 5.00 -17.54
N ARG A 155 1.48 5.09 -16.90
CA ARG A 155 0.16 4.69 -17.43
C ARG A 155 0.04 3.19 -17.69
N CYS A 156 0.62 2.38 -16.81
CA CYS A 156 0.48 0.93 -16.78
C CYS A 156 0.86 0.26 -18.13
N PRO A 157 2.10 0.39 -18.62
CA PRO A 157 2.52 -0.34 -19.82
C PRO A 157 2.42 -1.86 -19.60
N GLY A 158 1.77 -2.57 -20.52
CA GLY A 158 1.53 -4.02 -20.40
C GLY A 158 0.40 -4.37 -19.42
N THR A 159 0.28 -5.64 -19.10
CA THR A 159 -0.76 -6.19 -18.21
C THR A 159 -0.23 -6.39 -16.78
N PRO A 160 -1.11 -6.43 -15.76
CA PRO A 160 -0.72 -6.81 -14.41
C PRO A 160 0.04 -8.14 -14.32
N ALA A 161 -0.32 -9.11 -15.16
CA ALA A 161 0.33 -10.42 -15.21
C ALA A 161 1.76 -10.35 -15.76
N GLU A 162 1.97 -9.56 -16.83
CA GLU A 162 3.31 -9.34 -17.38
C GLU A 162 4.21 -8.63 -16.36
N MET A 163 3.70 -7.60 -15.69
CA MET A 163 4.47 -6.92 -14.63
C MET A 163 4.78 -7.83 -13.44
N ALA A 164 3.83 -8.66 -13.02
CA ALA A 164 4.07 -9.64 -11.96
C ALA A 164 5.19 -10.61 -12.35
N ALA A 165 5.16 -11.15 -13.58
CA ALA A 165 6.17 -12.07 -14.09
C ALA A 165 7.57 -11.43 -14.20
N LEU A 166 7.64 -10.15 -14.56
CA LEU A 166 8.91 -9.40 -14.59
C LEU A 166 9.47 -9.13 -13.20
N THR A 167 8.61 -8.91 -12.21
CA THR A 167 9.05 -8.44 -10.89
C THR A 167 9.28 -9.58 -9.89
N TRP A 168 8.53 -10.69 -10.00
CA TRP A 168 8.64 -11.83 -9.07
C TRP A 168 10.07 -12.38 -8.91
N PRO A 169 10.85 -12.62 -9.98
CA PRO A 169 12.20 -13.18 -9.85
C PRO A 169 13.14 -12.29 -9.02
N LEU A 170 12.96 -10.96 -9.08
CA LEU A 170 13.74 -9.99 -8.32
C LEU A 170 13.44 -10.09 -6.82
N PHE A 171 12.16 -10.18 -6.46
CA PHE A 171 11.74 -10.32 -5.07
C PHE A 171 12.06 -11.69 -4.48
N ALA A 172 11.85 -12.76 -5.23
CA ALA A 172 12.19 -14.12 -4.81
C ALA A 172 13.69 -14.26 -4.49
N ALA A 173 14.56 -13.57 -5.24
CA ALA A 173 15.99 -13.54 -4.95
C ALA A 173 16.30 -12.85 -3.61
N ALA A 174 15.64 -11.73 -3.31
CA ALA A 174 15.82 -11.00 -2.05
C ALA A 174 15.35 -11.81 -0.83
N LEU A 175 14.17 -12.44 -0.92
CA LEU A 175 13.62 -13.31 0.13
C LEU A 175 14.55 -14.48 0.49
N ARG A 176 15.22 -15.08 -0.52
CA ARG A 176 16.18 -16.18 -0.31
C ARG A 176 17.47 -15.73 0.38
N VAL A 177 17.89 -14.47 0.21
CA VAL A 177 19.09 -13.94 0.86
C VAL A 177 18.85 -13.72 2.35
N ASP A 178 17.67 -13.22 2.70
CA ASP A 178 17.32 -12.90 4.08
C ASP A 178 17.23 -14.15 4.97
N ARG A 179 16.50 -15.18 4.51
CA ARG A 179 16.38 -16.46 5.22
C ARG A 179 17.69 -17.20 5.46
N ARG A 180 18.72 -16.97 4.62
CA ARG A 180 20.06 -17.54 4.85
C ARG A 180 20.79 -16.90 6.04
N LYS A 181 20.43 -15.67 6.40
CA LYS A 181 20.98 -14.99 7.58
C LYS A 181 20.33 -15.45 8.88
N GLU A 182 19.08 -15.86 8.84
CA GLU A 182 18.34 -16.36 10.03
C GLU A 182 18.71 -17.81 10.41
N ALA A 183 19.20 -18.61 9.45
CA ALA A 183 19.57 -20.00 9.66
C ALA A 183 20.99 -20.22 10.22
N CYS A 184 21.74 -19.15 10.49
CA CYS A 184 23.16 -19.18 10.85
C CYS A 184 23.40 -18.54 12.23
#